data_AF-A0A420DCL1-F1
#
_entry.id   AF-A0A420DCL1-F1
#
_cell.length_a   1.000
_cell.length_b   1.000
_cell.length_c   1.000
_cell.angle_alpha   90.00
_cell.angle_beta   90.00
_cell.angle_gamma   90.00
#
_symmetry.space_group_name_H-M   'P 1'
#
loop_
_entity.id
_entity.type
_entity.pdbx_description
1 polymer ?
#
loop_
_entity_poly.entity_id
_entity_poly.type
_entity_poly.pdbx_seq_one_letter_code
_entity_poly.pdbx_strand_id
1 'polypeptide(L)'
;MNKFLNVLSILLLLLILSCSKSDEEYLKDFNNYEVVLSNNDYDINLSNGAIESDYFDIKGSLSLSKNEQLVLARLFFDNKINKPNDDVLVFNNDGMVIHPDITSSIIIKYFGKDKSTITISGFADSTKVRKENIRYLRFKSKVYKVLNQNEKFKKIKKSIDSKEDDRVYL
;
A
#
# COMPACT_ATOMS: atom_id res chain seq x y z
N MET A 1 -2.29 50.82 -16.22
CA MET A 1 -3.02 49.62 -15.78
C MET A 1 -2.23 48.30 -15.91
N ASN A 2 -0.88 48.33 -16.07
CA ASN A 2 -0.09 47.12 -16.38
C ASN A 2 0.65 46.48 -15.19
N LYS A 3 0.76 47.15 -14.04
CA LYS A 3 1.54 46.62 -12.90
C LYS A 3 0.83 45.46 -12.18
N PHE A 4 -0.49 45.55 -12.02
CA PHE A 4 -1.28 44.48 -11.38
C PHE A 4 -1.40 43.22 -12.24
N LEU A 5 -1.49 43.37 -13.56
CA LEU A 5 -1.54 42.24 -14.49
C LEU A 5 -0.25 41.42 -14.45
N ASN A 6 0.92 42.09 -14.43
CA ASN A 6 2.22 41.42 -14.34
C ASN A 6 2.44 40.69 -13.02
N VAL A 7 1.98 41.25 -11.89
CA VAL A 7 2.08 40.58 -10.57
C VAL A 7 1.17 39.35 -10.52
N LEU A 8 -0.03 39.43 -11.09
CA LEU A 8 -0.95 38.29 -11.17
C LEU A 8 -0.39 37.16 -12.04
N SER A 9 0.26 37.49 -13.16
CA SER A 9 0.93 36.51 -14.04
C SER A 9 2.12 35.82 -13.35
N ILE A 10 2.90 36.56 -12.55
CA ILE A 10 4.03 36.00 -11.78
C ILE A 10 3.52 35.10 -10.64
N LEU A 11 2.43 35.49 -9.96
CA LEU A 11 1.80 34.68 -8.91
C LEU A 11 1.19 33.39 -9.48
N LEU A 12 0.60 33.44 -10.68
CA LEU A 12 0.10 32.27 -11.39
C LEU A 12 1.24 31.33 -11.80
N LEU A 13 2.37 31.87 -12.28
CA LEU A 13 3.56 31.06 -12.61
C LEU A 13 4.14 30.37 -11.37
N LEU A 14 4.19 31.06 -10.23
CA LEU A 14 4.65 30.51 -8.95
C LEU A 14 3.70 29.43 -8.39
N LEU A 15 2.40 29.53 -8.68
CA LEU A 15 1.41 28.49 -8.36
C LEU A 15 1.51 27.27 -9.28
N ILE A 16 1.95 27.41 -10.53
CA ILE A 16 2.20 26.26 -11.43
C ILE A 16 3.55 25.61 -11.11
N LEU A 17 4.51 26.40 -10.60
CA LEU A 17 5.77 25.94 -10.02
C LEU A 17 5.61 25.40 -8.58
N SER A 18 4.39 25.31 -8.04
CA SER A 18 4.16 24.54 -6.82
C SER A 18 4.53 23.09 -7.11
N CYS A 19 5.72 22.75 -6.63
CA CYS A 19 6.53 21.59 -6.95
C CYS A 19 5.75 20.30 -6.71
N SER A 20 5.07 19.79 -7.74
CA SER A 20 4.70 18.37 -7.75
C SER A 20 6.00 17.58 -7.86
N LYS A 21 6.25 16.70 -6.89
CA LYS A 21 7.41 15.79 -6.93
C LYS A 21 7.45 15.14 -8.31
N SER A 22 8.62 15.14 -8.94
CA SER A 22 8.78 14.41 -10.20
C SER A 22 8.61 12.90 -9.98
N ASP A 23 8.31 12.16 -11.03
CA ASP A 23 8.17 10.70 -10.94
C ASP A 23 9.46 10.01 -10.47
N GLU A 24 10.60 10.58 -10.85
CA GLU A 24 11.91 10.09 -10.39
C GLU A 24 12.14 10.38 -8.91
N GLU A 25 11.72 11.55 -8.41
CA GLU A 25 11.80 11.86 -6.98
C GLU A 25 10.86 11.00 -6.13
N TYR A 26 9.68 10.66 -6.67
CA TYR A 26 8.76 9.73 -6.02
C TYR A 26 9.37 8.33 -5.89
N LEU A 27 9.91 7.78 -6.98
CA LEU A 27 10.55 6.48 -6.99
C LEU A 27 11.79 6.46 -6.08
N LYS A 28 12.63 7.48 -6.17
CA LYS A 28 13.85 7.58 -5.35
C LYS A 28 13.53 7.60 -3.86
N ASP A 29 12.51 8.35 -3.45
CA ASP A 29 12.10 8.37 -2.05
C ASP A 29 11.44 7.05 -1.64
N PHE A 30 10.59 6.46 -2.49
CA PHE A 30 9.97 5.16 -2.24
C PHE A 30 11.00 4.04 -2.03
N ASN A 31 12.13 4.07 -2.75
CA ASN A 31 13.20 3.08 -2.60
C ASN A 31 13.87 3.08 -1.22
N ASN A 32 13.68 4.13 -0.41
CA ASN A 32 14.13 4.14 0.98
C ASN A 32 13.18 3.36 1.91
N TYR A 33 12.02 2.96 1.40
CA TYR A 33 11.01 2.21 2.13
C TYR A 33 10.97 0.76 1.67
N GLU A 34 10.74 -0.13 2.64
CA GLU A 34 10.22 -1.46 2.39
C GLU A 34 8.75 -1.46 2.83
N VAL A 35 7.85 -1.74 1.89
CA VAL A 35 6.41 -1.76 2.13
C VAL A 35 5.89 -3.15 1.81
N VAL A 36 5.52 -3.90 2.85
CA VAL A 36 5.02 -5.26 2.72
C VAL A 36 3.51 -5.29 2.94
N LEU A 37 2.77 -5.82 1.97
CA LEU A 37 1.38 -6.21 2.16
C LEU A 37 1.35 -7.66 2.63
N SER A 38 0.88 -7.87 3.84
CA SER A 38 0.80 -9.18 4.49
C SER A 38 -0.66 -9.59 4.69
N ASN A 39 -0.95 -10.86 4.48
CA ASN A 39 -2.21 -11.49 4.86
C ASN A 39 -1.93 -12.94 5.29
N ASN A 40 -2.97 -13.69 5.65
CA ASN A 40 -2.82 -15.07 6.10
C ASN A 40 -2.17 -16.00 5.06
N ASP A 41 -2.25 -15.66 3.78
CA ASP A 41 -1.83 -16.53 2.69
C ASP A 41 -0.41 -16.23 2.23
N TYR A 42 0.00 -14.96 2.21
CA TYR A 42 1.29 -14.53 1.69
C TYR A 42 1.63 -13.09 2.08
N ASP A 43 2.92 -12.78 1.95
CA ASP A 43 3.52 -11.45 2.04
C ASP A 43 4.01 -10.99 0.67
N ILE A 44 3.79 -9.71 0.33
CA ILE A 44 4.31 -9.08 -0.90
C ILE A 44 5.05 -7.81 -0.55
N ASN A 45 6.34 -7.76 -0.87
CA ASN A 45 7.14 -6.55 -0.79
C ASN A 45 6.94 -5.72 -2.07
N LEU A 46 6.30 -4.56 -1.94
CA LEU A 46 5.98 -3.67 -3.05
C LEU A 46 7.20 -2.94 -3.64
N SER A 47 8.30 -2.89 -2.89
CA SER A 47 9.53 -2.19 -3.30
C SER A 47 10.40 -3.05 -4.22
N ASN A 48 10.39 -4.37 -4.05
CA ASN A 48 11.22 -5.30 -4.83
C ASN A 48 10.44 -6.43 -5.52
N GLY A 49 9.13 -6.51 -5.29
CA GLY A 49 8.24 -7.52 -5.86
C GLY A 49 8.37 -8.92 -5.25
N ALA A 50 9.16 -9.12 -4.19
CA ALA A 50 9.24 -10.41 -3.52
C ALA A 50 7.85 -10.84 -3.00
N ILE A 51 7.53 -12.12 -3.16
CA ILE A 51 6.29 -12.72 -2.67
C ILE A 51 6.61 -14.04 -1.98
N GLU A 52 6.18 -14.18 -0.74
CA GLU A 52 6.51 -15.32 0.11
C GLU A 52 5.25 -15.82 0.82
N SER A 53 5.14 -17.12 0.99
CA SER A 53 4.13 -17.76 1.82
C SER A 53 4.80 -18.87 2.61
N ASP A 54 4.92 -18.67 3.92
CA ASP A 54 5.49 -19.68 4.80
C ASP A 54 4.58 -20.91 4.90
N TYR A 55 3.27 -20.69 5.02
CA TYR A 55 2.29 -21.77 5.13
C TYR A 55 2.29 -22.68 3.90
N PHE A 56 2.34 -22.09 2.71
CA PHE A 56 2.32 -22.83 1.46
C PHE A 56 3.72 -23.14 0.92
N ASP A 57 4.81 -22.83 1.63
CA ASP A 57 6.20 -22.95 1.16
C ASP A 57 6.41 -22.43 -0.27
N ILE A 58 5.97 -21.19 -0.51
CA ILE A 58 6.13 -20.50 -1.79
C ILE A 58 7.11 -19.35 -1.63
N LYS A 59 8.12 -19.31 -2.48
CA LYS A 59 9.03 -18.16 -2.64
C LYS A 59 9.09 -17.75 -4.09
N GLY A 60 8.78 -16.49 -4.35
CA GLY A 60 8.72 -15.94 -5.69
C GLY A 60 9.12 -14.47 -5.71
N SER A 61 9.18 -13.93 -6.92
CA SER A 61 9.40 -12.50 -7.14
C SER A 61 8.64 -12.06 -8.37
N LEU A 62 7.90 -10.97 -8.25
CA LEU A 62 7.20 -10.29 -9.32
C LEU A 62 8.19 -9.41 -10.08
N SER A 63 8.20 -9.50 -11.40
CA SER A 63 8.89 -8.50 -12.22
C SER A 63 7.94 -7.31 -12.38
N LEU A 64 8.11 -6.29 -11.54
CA LEU A 64 7.37 -5.03 -11.65
C LEU A 64 8.04 -4.14 -12.68
N SER A 65 7.31 -3.75 -13.72
CA SER A 65 7.74 -2.73 -14.68
C SER A 65 7.96 -1.38 -13.99
N LYS A 66 8.75 -0.49 -14.60
CA LYS A 66 8.97 0.88 -14.09
C LYS A 66 7.66 1.64 -13.87
N ASN A 67 6.67 1.43 -14.74
CA ASN A 67 5.36 2.05 -14.59
C ASN A 67 4.57 1.49 -13.40
N GLU A 68 4.57 0.16 -13.19
CA GLU A 68 3.94 -0.43 -12.00
C GLU A 68 4.58 0.09 -10.72
N GLN A 69 5.92 0.13 -10.66
CA GLN A 69 6.67 0.67 -9.52
C GLN A 69 6.28 2.12 -9.23
N LEU A 70 6.15 2.96 -10.28
CA LEU A 70 5.75 4.35 -10.13
C LEU A 70 4.32 4.49 -9.61
N VAL A 71 3.39 3.69 -10.14
CA VAL A 71 2.00 3.70 -9.67
C VAL A 71 1.92 3.29 -8.20
N LEU A 72 2.66 2.25 -7.80
CA LEU A 72 2.72 1.81 -6.40
C LEU A 72 3.33 2.88 -5.48
N ALA A 73 4.43 3.51 -5.91
CA ALA A 73 5.04 4.62 -5.17
C ALA A 73 4.06 5.79 -4.98
N ARG A 74 3.39 6.23 -6.05
CA ARG A 74 2.37 7.29 -5.98
C ARG A 74 1.24 6.89 -5.02
N LEU A 75 0.72 5.67 -5.12
CA LEU A 75 -0.32 5.17 -4.20
C LEU A 75 0.14 5.25 -2.74
N PHE A 76 1.39 4.91 -2.44
CA PHE A 76 1.95 4.97 -1.08
C PHE A 76 1.94 6.39 -0.52
N PHE A 77 2.41 7.38 -1.29
CA PHE A 77 2.47 8.77 -0.83
C PHE A 77 1.09 9.47 -0.88
N ASP A 78 0.30 9.27 -1.91
CA ASP A 78 -1.02 9.90 -2.09
C ASP A 78 -2.02 9.44 -1.01
N ASN A 79 -1.89 8.19 -0.55
CA ASN A 79 -2.67 7.67 0.57
C ASN A 79 -2.04 7.97 1.94
N LYS A 80 -0.95 8.74 1.98
CA LYS A 80 -0.24 9.13 3.21
C LYS A 80 0.19 7.92 4.05
N ILE A 81 0.56 6.83 3.38
CA ILE A 81 1.00 5.59 4.04
C ILE A 81 2.37 5.78 4.69
N ASN A 82 3.18 6.72 4.19
CA ASN A 82 4.46 7.10 4.77
C ASN A 82 4.39 7.90 6.09
N LYS A 83 3.19 8.32 6.52
CA LYS A 83 3.02 9.27 7.64
C LYS A 83 3.02 8.65 9.05
N PRO A 84 2.43 7.47 9.30
CA PRO A 84 2.46 6.86 10.62
C PRO A 84 3.90 6.61 11.09
N ASN A 85 4.11 6.75 12.40
CA ASN A 85 5.36 6.37 13.08
C ASN A 85 5.10 5.37 14.23
N ASP A 86 3.84 4.95 14.38
CA ASP A 86 3.35 4.01 15.39
C ASP A 86 2.40 3.03 14.70
N ASP A 87 2.11 1.93 15.37
CA ASP A 87 1.16 0.94 14.88
C ASP A 87 -0.26 1.49 14.83
N VAL A 88 -1.00 1.09 13.80
CA VAL A 88 -2.36 1.54 13.54
C VAL A 88 -3.30 0.35 13.43
N LEU A 89 -4.38 0.37 14.20
CA LEU A 89 -5.45 -0.62 14.09
C LEU A 89 -6.63 -0.03 13.30
N VAL A 90 -7.05 -0.75 12.26
CA VAL A 90 -8.19 -0.39 11.41
C VAL A 90 -9.29 -1.42 11.58
N PHE A 91 -10.38 -1.00 12.23
CA PHE A 91 -11.56 -1.82 12.52
C PHE A 91 -12.83 -0.96 12.39
N ASN A 92 -13.99 -1.60 12.25
CA ASN A 92 -15.28 -0.92 12.18
C ASN A 92 -15.61 -0.25 13.52
N ASN A 93 -16.27 0.90 13.49
CA ASN A 93 -16.69 1.63 14.69
C ASN A 93 -17.80 0.91 15.47
N ASP A 94 -18.39 -0.15 14.89
CA ASP A 94 -19.48 -0.97 15.39
C ASP A 94 -19.12 -1.79 16.65
N GLY A 95 -17.84 -1.81 17.07
CA GLY A 95 -17.33 -2.51 18.26
C GLY A 95 -16.30 -3.60 17.92
N MET A 96 -15.61 -4.13 18.95
CA MET A 96 -14.68 -5.26 18.77
C MET A 96 -15.46 -6.53 18.41
N VAL A 97 -15.21 -7.06 17.22
CA VAL A 97 -15.65 -8.40 16.85
C VAL A 97 -14.57 -9.38 17.33
N ILE A 98 -14.91 -10.20 18.33
CA ILE A 98 -14.05 -11.26 18.86
C ILE A 98 -14.27 -12.53 18.00
N HIS A 99 -13.90 -12.47 16.72
CA HIS A 99 -13.76 -13.67 15.89
C HIS A 99 -12.31 -13.77 15.45
N PRO A 100 -11.80 -14.99 15.15
CA PRO A 100 -10.52 -15.14 14.46
C PRO A 100 -10.64 -14.43 13.11
N ASP A 101 -10.21 -13.17 13.09
CA ASP A 101 -10.36 -12.29 11.96
C ASP A 101 -9.21 -12.56 10.99
N ILE A 102 -9.52 -12.65 9.70
CA ILE A 102 -8.51 -12.72 8.64
C ILE A 102 -7.92 -11.32 8.55
N THR A 103 -6.96 -11.05 9.43
CA THR A 103 -6.28 -9.77 9.45
C THR A 103 -5.31 -9.68 8.26
N SER A 104 -5.11 -8.45 7.82
CA SER A 104 -4.08 -8.14 6.84
C SER A 104 -3.30 -6.94 7.34
N SER A 105 -2.04 -6.86 6.98
CA SER A 105 -1.15 -5.83 7.48
C SER A 105 -0.45 -5.09 6.35
N ILE A 106 -0.21 -3.79 6.57
CA ILE A 106 0.75 -3.01 5.79
C ILE A 106 1.93 -2.75 6.71
N ILE A 107 3.03 -3.45 6.48
CA ILE A 107 4.26 -3.32 7.26
C ILE A 107 5.17 -2.34 6.53
N ILE A 108 5.65 -1.33 7.25
CA ILE A 108 6.47 -0.25 6.67
C ILE A 108 7.79 -0.20 7.42
N LYS A 109 8.88 -0.31 6.69
CA LYS A 109 10.24 -0.02 7.16
C LYS A 109 10.82 1.15 6.38
N TYR A 110 11.67 1.93 7.03
CA TYR A 110 12.40 3.04 6.42
C TYR A 110 13.89 2.86 6.69
N PHE A 111 14.69 2.79 5.63
CA PHE A 111 16.11 2.39 5.69
C PHE A 111 16.32 1.10 6.50
N GLY A 112 15.46 0.11 6.27
CA GLY A 112 15.50 -1.19 6.94
C GLY A 112 15.07 -1.19 8.41
N LYS A 113 14.68 -0.05 8.98
CA LYS A 113 14.17 0.05 10.36
C LYS A 113 12.66 0.04 10.38
N ASP A 114 12.07 -0.69 11.33
CA ASP A 114 10.63 -0.69 11.53
C ASP A 114 10.12 0.72 11.79
N LYS A 115 9.09 1.10 11.03
CA LYS A 115 8.48 2.44 11.08
C LYS A 115 7.06 2.39 11.61
N SER A 116 6.24 1.46 11.11
CA SER A 116 4.86 1.27 11.56
C SER A 116 4.26 0.01 10.94
N THR A 117 3.37 -0.65 11.67
CA THR A 117 2.47 -1.69 11.14
C THR A 117 1.03 -1.19 11.16
N ILE A 118 0.35 -1.25 10.02
CA ILE A 118 -1.09 -0.96 9.93
C ILE A 118 -1.82 -2.29 9.83
N THR A 119 -2.44 -2.71 10.93
CA THR A 119 -3.26 -3.93 10.99
C THR A 119 -4.70 -3.60 10.62
N ILE A 120 -5.22 -4.30 9.62
CA ILE A 120 -6.55 -4.11 9.06
C ILE A 120 -7.36 -5.37 9.34
N SER A 121 -8.45 -5.19 10.09
CA SER A 121 -9.47 -6.21 10.31
C SER A 121 -10.05 -6.70 8.97
N GLY A 122 -10.28 -8.01 8.84
CA GLY A 122 -10.90 -8.62 7.67
C GLY A 122 -12.35 -8.16 7.44
N PHE A 123 -13.02 -7.69 8.49
CA PHE A 123 -14.36 -7.10 8.42
C PHE A 123 -14.37 -5.57 8.21
N ALA A 124 -13.20 -4.92 8.12
CA ALA A 124 -13.12 -3.48 7.99
C ALA A 124 -13.78 -2.97 6.69
N ASP A 125 -14.85 -2.19 6.83
CA ASP A 125 -15.59 -1.58 5.74
C ASP A 125 -15.32 -0.07 5.68
N SER A 126 -15.05 0.44 4.47
CA SER A 126 -14.73 1.85 4.24
C SER A 126 -15.79 2.86 4.73
N THR A 127 -17.04 2.42 4.88
CA THR A 127 -18.16 3.23 5.39
C THR A 127 -18.31 3.17 6.91
N LYS A 128 -17.65 2.20 7.55
CA LYS A 128 -17.79 1.90 8.99
C LYS A 128 -16.52 2.16 9.80
N VAL A 129 -15.36 2.29 9.16
CA VAL A 129 -14.11 2.68 9.83
C VAL A 129 -14.04 4.18 10.11
N ARG A 130 -13.12 4.60 10.99
CA ARG A 130 -12.77 6.01 11.17
C ARG A 130 -12.31 6.66 9.86
N LYS A 131 -12.68 7.92 9.63
CA LYS A 131 -12.43 8.64 8.37
C LYS A 131 -10.95 8.67 7.99
N GLU A 132 -10.06 8.84 8.96
CA GLU A 132 -8.61 8.82 8.79
C GLU A 132 -8.07 7.46 8.34
N ASN A 133 -8.76 6.37 8.66
CA ASN A 133 -8.33 5.01 8.36
C ASN A 133 -8.78 4.52 6.97
N ILE A 134 -9.75 5.19 6.35
CA ILE A 134 -10.23 4.88 4.98
C ILE A 134 -9.05 4.85 3.98
N ARG A 135 -8.03 5.68 4.19
CA ARG A 135 -6.85 5.73 3.32
C ARG A 135 -6.09 4.40 3.23
N TYR A 136 -6.08 3.61 4.31
CA TYR A 136 -5.39 2.32 4.35
C TYR A 136 -6.15 1.26 3.54
N LEU A 137 -7.48 1.21 3.70
CA LEU A 137 -8.35 0.35 2.90
C LEU A 137 -8.25 0.68 1.41
N ARG A 138 -8.27 1.98 1.09
CA ARG A 138 -8.14 2.48 -0.29
C ARG A 138 -6.78 2.14 -0.89
N PHE A 139 -5.70 2.27 -0.12
CA PHE A 139 -4.35 1.88 -0.56
C PHE A 139 -4.29 0.40 -0.88
N LYS A 140 -4.66 -0.47 0.08
CA LYS A 140 -4.68 -1.94 -0.09
C LYS A 140 -5.46 -2.34 -1.34
N SER A 141 -6.69 -1.85 -1.49
CA SER A 141 -7.55 -2.14 -2.64
C SER A 141 -6.91 -1.73 -3.98
N LYS A 142 -6.35 -0.51 -4.06
CA LYS A 142 -5.72 -0.01 -5.29
C LYS A 142 -4.44 -0.76 -5.63
N VAL A 143 -3.63 -1.13 -4.64
CA VAL A 143 -2.43 -1.95 -4.86
C VAL A 143 -2.80 -3.32 -5.44
N TYR A 144 -3.78 -4.02 -4.86
CA TYR A 144 -4.22 -5.29 -5.42
C TYR A 144 -4.78 -5.15 -6.84
N LYS A 145 -5.43 -4.03 -7.18
CA LYS A 145 -5.85 -3.77 -8.56
C LYS A 145 -4.66 -3.70 -9.53
N VAL A 146 -3.54 -3.09 -9.12
CA VAL A 146 -2.30 -3.06 -9.92
C VAL A 146 -1.69 -4.46 -10.00
N LEU A 147 -1.54 -5.15 -8.88
CA LEU A 147 -0.96 -6.50 -8.83
C LEU A 147 -1.76 -7.49 -9.67
N ASN A 148 -3.10 -7.42 -9.64
CA ASN A 148 -3.99 -8.25 -10.47
C ASN A 148 -3.90 -7.97 -11.97
N GLN A 149 -3.11 -6.99 -12.43
CA GLN A 149 -2.78 -6.81 -13.85
C GLN A 149 -1.49 -7.57 -14.22
N ASN A 150 -0.67 -7.94 -13.23
CA ASN A 150 0.59 -8.65 -13.43
C ASN A 150 0.36 -10.17 -13.57
N GLU A 151 0.72 -10.73 -14.73
CA GLU A 151 0.50 -12.15 -15.03
C GLU A 151 1.23 -13.11 -14.07
N LYS A 152 2.42 -12.72 -13.58
CA LYS A 152 3.17 -13.55 -12.63
C LYS A 152 2.48 -13.59 -11.28
N PHE A 153 1.95 -12.44 -10.83
CA PHE A 153 1.15 -12.37 -9.61
C PHE A 153 -0.10 -13.26 -9.70
N LYS A 154 -0.85 -13.19 -10.80
CA LYS A 154 -2.03 -14.04 -11.02
C LYS A 154 -1.70 -15.53 -10.92
N LYS A 155 -0.59 -15.95 -11.53
CA LYS A 155 -0.14 -17.36 -11.50
C LYS A 155 0.20 -17.82 -10.08
N ILE A 156 0.94 -17.01 -9.33
CA ILE A 156 1.31 -17.33 -7.95
C ILE A 156 0.06 -17.38 -7.07
N LYS A 157 -0.81 -16.36 -7.17
CA LYS A 157 -2.09 -16.33 -6.45
C LYS A 157 -2.94 -17.57 -6.74
N LYS A 158 -3.09 -17.94 -8.01
CA LYS A 158 -3.83 -19.16 -8.39
C LYS A 158 -3.20 -20.42 -7.82
N SER A 159 -1.87 -20.49 -7.76
CA SER A 159 -1.17 -21.63 -7.15
C SER A 159 -1.44 -21.73 -5.66
N ILE A 160 -1.49 -20.60 -4.95
CA ILE A 160 -1.85 -20.52 -3.53
C ILE A 160 -3.31 -20.96 -3.34
N ASP A 161 -4.24 -20.34 -4.08
CA ASP A 161 -5.68 -20.62 -4.00
C ASP A 161 -6.04 -22.08 -4.35
N SER A 162 -5.14 -22.81 -5.03
CA SER A 162 -5.34 -24.22 -5.41
C SER A 162 -4.86 -25.23 -4.38
N LYS A 163 -4.12 -24.80 -3.35
CA LYS A 163 -3.66 -25.68 -2.28
C LYS A 163 -4.79 -25.91 -1.27
N GLU A 164 -4.80 -27.11 -0.68
CA GLU A 164 -5.72 -27.40 0.42
C GLU A 164 -5.38 -26.49 1.61
N ASP A 165 -6.42 -25.89 2.19
CA ASP A 165 -6.31 -24.98 3.34
C ASP A 165 -6.88 -25.67 4.58
N ASP A 166 -5.98 -26.25 5.36
CA ASP A 166 -6.29 -26.96 6.60
C ASP A 166 -6.07 -26.09 7.85
N ARG A 167 -5.90 -24.76 7.72
CA ARG A 167 -5.73 -23.84 8.85
C ARG A 167 -6.93 -23.82 9.80
N VAL A 168 -8.09 -24.28 9.35
CA VAL A 168 -9.30 -24.45 10.18
C VAL A 168 -9.16 -25.60 11.20
N TYR A 169 -8.18 -26.49 11.02
CA TYR A 169 -7.96 -27.69 11.83
C TYR A 169 -6.75 -27.60 12.77
N LEU A 170 -6.03 -26.47 12.79
CA LEU A 170 -4.88 -26.18 13.66
C LEU A 170 -5.29 -25.27 14.83
#